data_AF-A0A1H3B795-F1
#
_entry.id   AF-A0A1H3B795-F1
#
_cell.length_a   1.000
_cell.length_b   1.000
_cell.length_c   1.000
_cell.angle_alpha   90.00
_cell.angle_beta   90.00
_cell.angle_gamma   90.00
#
_symmetry.space_group_name_H-M   'P 1'
#
loop_
_entity.id
_entity.type
_entity.pdbx_description
1 polymer ?
#
loop_
_entity_poly.entity_id
_entity_poly.type
_entity_poly.pdbx_seq_one_letter_code
_entity_poly.pdbx_strand_id
1 'polypeptide(L)'
;MLPLDPNVIVNRHKFNFGAPSVETTVYSFEGTDPAVGITELVDRFASQINAPDNKTVGMLFWKRYCALFAGAVYTWLHQRYPLDLSFQNVRFVQSGANVKFYLLSDAPVTAITLLQSETEQDEAYLRHLFHDHASQVIAAVVSHTGVPVPGMWHTIAYLLAHWKQTWLRESPSEAFTSRIEQWFEYATRRLEPDWLPGRAVNPMSCTFRAVEDPLHEGRSILVRRACCMNYRLPGDDDPYCYTCPLITDELRIKKFLESHA
;
A
#
# COMPACT_ATOMS: atom_id res chain seq x y z
N MET A 1 -3.16 5.59 22.76
CA MET A 1 -1.71 5.88 22.79
C MET A 1 -1.02 4.77 22.03
N LEU A 2 -0.43 5.14 20.88
CA LEU A 2 0.25 4.20 20.00
C LEU A 2 1.45 3.55 20.72
N PRO A 3 1.62 2.22 20.60
CA PRO A 3 2.73 1.50 21.21
C PRO A 3 4.07 1.65 20.47
N LEU A 4 4.25 2.68 19.64
CA LEU A 4 5.44 2.88 18.82
C LEU A 4 5.66 4.36 18.47
N ASP A 5 6.89 4.71 18.08
CA ASP A 5 7.22 6.06 17.60
C ASP A 5 6.48 6.38 16.29
N PRO A 6 5.49 7.30 16.32
CA PRO A 6 4.70 7.63 15.13
C PRO A 6 5.56 8.19 14.00
N ASN A 7 6.74 8.75 14.26
CA ASN A 7 7.61 9.32 13.23
C ASN A 7 8.04 8.30 12.18
N VAL A 8 8.26 7.04 12.57
CA VAL A 8 8.66 6.00 11.63
C VAL A 8 7.55 5.76 10.60
N ILE A 9 6.30 5.66 11.06
CA ILE A 9 5.15 5.41 10.18
C ILE A 9 4.81 6.66 9.35
N VAL A 10 4.87 7.85 9.94
CA VAL A 10 4.65 9.12 9.23
C VAL A 10 5.63 9.27 8.07
N ASN A 11 6.91 9.08 8.32
CA ASN A 11 7.95 9.36 7.32
C ASN A 11 7.98 8.30 6.21
N ARG A 12 7.88 7.02 6.58
CA ARG A 12 8.02 5.88 5.66
C ARG A 12 6.73 5.49 4.96
N HIS A 13 5.59 5.62 5.64
CA HIS A 13 4.29 5.12 5.14
C HIS A 13 3.24 6.22 4.96
N LYS A 14 3.60 7.50 5.17
CA LYS A 14 2.72 8.67 4.97
C LYS A 14 1.47 8.64 5.85
N PHE A 15 1.62 8.05 7.03
CA PHE A 15 0.53 7.71 7.93
C PHE A 15 0.61 8.58 9.19
N ASN A 16 -0.38 9.41 9.41
CA ASN A 16 -0.45 10.40 10.48
C ASN A 16 -1.61 10.06 11.43
N PHE A 17 -1.62 10.67 12.61
CA PHE A 17 -2.63 10.42 13.64
C PHE A 17 -3.23 11.74 14.13
N GLY A 18 -4.53 11.71 14.42
CA GLY A 18 -5.33 12.88 14.76
C GLY A 18 -5.86 13.62 13.53
N ALA A 19 -6.64 14.68 13.78
CA ALA A 19 -7.22 15.48 12.72
C ALA A 19 -6.13 16.25 11.94
N PRO A 20 -6.20 16.31 10.60
CA PRO A 20 -5.31 17.14 9.79
C PRO A 20 -5.54 18.63 10.08
N SER A 21 -4.47 19.42 10.02
CA SER A 21 -4.50 20.85 10.38
C SER A 21 -5.11 21.79 9.32
N VAL A 22 -5.36 21.32 8.09
CA VAL A 22 -5.79 22.17 6.96
C VAL A 22 -7.03 21.60 6.28
N GLU A 23 -8.21 22.03 6.70
CA GLU A 23 -9.51 21.49 6.25
C GLU A 23 -9.69 21.48 4.71
N THR A 24 -9.20 22.50 3.99
CA THR A 24 -9.44 22.65 2.54
C THR A 24 -8.80 21.55 1.69
N THR A 25 -7.77 20.88 2.21
CA THR A 25 -7.05 19.80 1.49
C THR A 25 -7.48 18.39 1.90
N VAL A 26 -8.42 18.31 2.85
CA VAL A 26 -8.85 17.07 3.48
C VAL A 26 -10.03 16.51 2.73
N TYR A 27 -10.02 15.21 2.51
CA TYR A 27 -11.16 14.44 2.08
C TYR A 27 -11.60 13.51 3.22
N SER A 28 -12.92 13.43 3.40
CA SER A 28 -13.60 12.63 4.41
C SER A 28 -14.63 11.73 3.75
N PHE A 29 -14.75 10.50 4.22
CA PHE A 29 -15.83 9.58 3.83
C PHE A 29 -17.08 9.72 4.74
N GLU A 30 -17.08 10.67 5.66
CA GLU A 30 -18.18 10.88 6.60
C GLU A 30 -19.47 11.26 5.89
N GLY A 31 -20.53 10.49 6.14
CA GLY A 31 -21.85 10.70 5.53
C GLY A 31 -21.97 10.25 4.06
N THR A 32 -20.92 9.67 3.49
CA THR A 32 -20.89 9.26 2.08
C THR A 32 -20.76 7.74 1.95
N ASP A 33 -21.48 7.16 0.98
CA ASP A 33 -21.26 5.77 0.59
C ASP A 33 -19.79 5.58 0.14
N PRO A 34 -19.06 4.55 0.59
CA PRO A 34 -17.65 4.38 0.25
C PRO A 34 -17.37 4.40 -1.25
N ALA A 35 -18.20 3.78 -2.10
CA ALA A 35 -17.94 3.72 -3.53
C ALA A 35 -18.08 5.11 -4.19
N VAL A 36 -19.08 5.88 -3.77
CA VAL A 36 -19.24 7.30 -4.18
C VAL A 36 -18.04 8.10 -3.70
N GLY A 37 -17.65 7.96 -2.44
CA GLY A 37 -16.58 8.77 -1.89
C GLY A 37 -15.20 8.45 -2.47
N ILE A 38 -14.93 7.18 -2.79
CA ILE A 38 -13.72 6.78 -3.51
C ILE A 38 -13.68 7.41 -4.89
N THR A 39 -14.82 7.47 -5.59
CA THR A 39 -14.93 8.08 -6.92
C THR A 39 -14.59 9.57 -6.89
N GLU A 40 -15.21 10.31 -5.97
CA GLU A 40 -14.89 11.74 -5.75
C GLU A 40 -13.42 11.97 -5.42
N LEU A 41 -12.84 11.09 -4.60
CA LEU A 41 -11.44 11.15 -4.25
C LEU A 41 -10.52 10.92 -5.45
N VAL A 42 -10.88 10.01 -6.36
CA VAL A 42 -10.16 9.77 -7.61
C VAL A 42 -10.26 10.98 -8.54
N ASP A 43 -11.42 11.62 -8.65
CA ASP A 43 -11.60 12.84 -9.46
C ASP A 43 -10.79 14.01 -8.92
N ARG A 44 -10.80 14.18 -7.59
CA ARG A 44 -9.94 15.15 -6.91
C ARG A 44 -8.46 14.85 -7.20
N PHE A 45 -8.08 13.58 -7.19
CA PHE A 45 -6.72 13.16 -7.54
C PHE A 45 -6.35 13.52 -8.98
N ALA A 46 -7.23 13.19 -9.93
CA ALA A 46 -7.07 13.47 -11.35
C ALA A 46 -6.83 14.97 -11.63
N SER A 47 -7.61 15.83 -10.96
CA SER A 47 -7.57 17.29 -11.14
C SER A 47 -6.21 17.93 -10.85
N GLN A 48 -5.32 17.24 -10.13
CA GLN A 48 -4.02 17.79 -9.68
C GLN A 48 -2.79 17.18 -10.35
N ILE A 49 -2.95 16.20 -11.25
CA ILE A 49 -1.80 15.44 -11.81
C ILE A 49 -1.66 15.53 -13.33
N ASN A 50 -2.56 16.23 -14.04
CA ASN A 50 -2.52 16.40 -15.50
C ASN A 50 -2.30 15.08 -16.26
N ALA A 51 -2.91 14.00 -15.80
CA ALA A 51 -2.78 12.69 -16.44
C ALA A 51 -3.50 12.67 -17.80
N PRO A 52 -2.96 11.94 -18.80
CA PRO A 52 -3.52 11.92 -20.14
C PRO A 52 -4.79 11.08 -20.30
N ASP A 53 -5.07 10.17 -19.35
CA ASP A 53 -6.29 9.37 -19.33
C ASP A 53 -6.62 8.82 -17.94
N ASN A 54 -7.87 8.34 -17.79
CA ASN A 54 -8.38 7.79 -16.55
C ASN A 54 -7.60 6.57 -16.07
N LYS A 55 -7.08 5.73 -16.99
CA LYS A 55 -6.29 4.55 -16.58
C LYS A 55 -5.00 4.94 -15.87
N THR A 56 -4.36 6.01 -16.33
CA THR A 56 -3.18 6.58 -15.70
C THR A 56 -3.52 7.15 -14.32
N VAL A 57 -4.64 7.87 -14.20
CA VAL A 57 -5.17 8.33 -12.90
C VAL A 57 -5.37 7.16 -11.94
N GLY A 58 -6.11 6.12 -12.35
CA GLY A 58 -6.46 4.99 -11.48
C GLY A 58 -5.23 4.24 -10.97
N MET A 59 -4.26 3.94 -11.84
CA MET A 59 -3.04 3.23 -11.44
C MET A 59 -2.14 4.09 -10.54
N LEU A 60 -2.02 5.39 -10.80
CA LEU A 60 -1.22 6.30 -9.96
C LEU A 60 -1.88 6.54 -8.61
N PHE A 61 -3.19 6.81 -8.59
CA PHE A 61 -3.97 6.94 -7.37
C PHE A 61 -3.76 5.72 -6.50
N TRP A 62 -3.99 4.52 -7.06
CA TRP A 62 -3.87 3.28 -6.32
C TRP A 62 -2.45 3.00 -5.83
N LYS A 63 -1.43 3.29 -6.64
CA LYS A 63 -0.01 3.20 -6.22
C LYS A 63 0.25 4.04 -4.97
N ARG A 64 -0.29 5.26 -4.90
CA ARG A 64 -0.15 6.14 -3.73
C ARG A 64 -1.02 5.65 -2.56
N TYR A 65 -2.23 5.17 -2.86
CA TYR A 65 -3.16 4.61 -1.88
C TYR A 65 -2.55 3.42 -1.12
N CYS A 66 -1.79 2.59 -1.81
CA CYS A 66 -1.20 1.38 -1.23
C CYS A 66 -0.29 1.65 -0.02
N ALA A 67 0.25 2.87 0.14
CA ALA A 67 1.06 3.24 1.30
C ALA A 67 0.31 3.07 2.63
N LEU A 68 -1.02 3.24 2.63
CA LEU A 68 -1.89 2.99 3.78
C LEU A 68 -1.69 1.56 4.33
N PHE A 69 -1.71 0.55 3.46
CA PHE A 69 -1.57 -0.85 3.87
C PHE A 69 -0.15 -1.18 4.34
N ALA A 70 0.88 -0.58 3.73
CA ALA A 70 2.25 -0.78 4.20
C ALA A 70 2.43 -0.27 5.65
N GLY A 71 1.84 0.88 5.99
CA GLY A 71 1.84 1.40 7.35
C GLY A 71 1.05 0.52 8.32
N ALA A 72 -0.12 0.06 7.90
CA ALA A 72 -0.97 -0.81 8.72
C ALA A 72 -0.37 -2.20 8.96
N VAL A 73 0.36 -2.75 7.98
CA VAL A 73 1.10 -4.01 8.16
C VAL A 73 2.34 -3.79 9.04
N TYR A 74 3.02 -2.64 8.89
CA TYR A 74 4.16 -2.30 9.75
C TYR A 74 3.76 -2.32 11.23
N THR A 75 2.68 -1.62 11.61
CA THR A 75 2.20 -1.58 13.00
C THR A 75 1.81 -2.95 13.53
N TRP A 76 1.23 -3.77 12.67
CA TRP A 76 0.83 -5.12 13.02
C TRP A 76 2.03 -6.03 13.30
N LEU A 77 3.03 -6.02 12.41
CA LEU A 77 4.23 -6.82 12.60
C LEU A 77 5.03 -6.37 13.83
N HIS A 78 5.22 -5.06 14.00
CA HIS A 78 6.07 -4.50 15.05
C HIS A 78 5.43 -4.54 16.43
N GLN A 79 4.11 -4.34 16.54
CA GLN A 79 3.45 -4.13 17.82
C GLN A 79 2.18 -4.97 18.03
N ARG A 80 1.80 -5.83 17.06
CA ARG A 80 0.49 -6.52 17.07
C ARG A 80 -0.66 -5.54 17.30
N TYR A 81 -0.55 -4.36 16.70
CA TYR A 81 -1.50 -3.28 16.88
C TYR A 81 -2.38 -3.14 15.63
N PRO A 82 -3.64 -3.62 15.66
CA PRO A 82 -4.51 -3.63 14.50
C PRO A 82 -5.13 -2.25 14.31
N LEU A 83 -4.57 -1.44 13.41
CA LEU A 83 -5.09 -0.11 13.13
C LEU A 83 -6.47 -0.19 12.48
N ASP A 84 -7.42 0.61 12.97
CA ASP A 84 -8.72 0.74 12.33
C ASP A 84 -8.59 1.57 11.05
N LEU A 85 -8.75 0.92 9.90
CA LEU A 85 -8.72 1.54 8.57
C LEU A 85 -10.11 1.79 8.02
N SER A 86 -11.18 1.60 8.80
CA SER A 86 -12.54 1.88 8.36
C SER A 86 -12.62 3.25 7.70
N PHE A 87 -13.39 3.38 6.61
CA PHE A 87 -13.48 4.63 5.85
C PHE A 87 -13.83 5.84 6.73
N GLN A 88 -14.60 5.62 7.79
CA GLN A 88 -14.96 6.66 8.76
C GLN A 88 -13.77 7.14 9.60
N ASN A 89 -12.78 6.28 9.85
CA ASN A 89 -11.58 6.62 10.62
C ASN A 89 -10.45 7.22 9.76
N VAL A 90 -10.47 7.00 8.44
CA VAL A 90 -9.43 7.49 7.52
C VAL A 90 -9.79 8.87 6.96
N ARG A 91 -8.82 9.78 6.98
CA ARG A 91 -8.84 11.04 6.22
C ARG A 91 -7.69 11.06 5.23
N PHE A 92 -7.95 11.67 4.07
CA PHE A 92 -6.97 11.78 2.99
C PHE A 92 -6.61 13.24 2.77
N VAL A 93 -5.32 13.54 2.79
CA VAL A 93 -4.81 14.87 2.44
C VAL A 93 -3.99 14.77 1.18
N GLN A 94 -4.36 15.58 0.19
CA GLN A 94 -3.71 15.60 -1.11
C GLN A 94 -2.94 16.90 -1.35
N SER A 95 -1.76 16.78 -1.94
CA SER A 95 -1.03 17.90 -2.55
C SER A 95 -0.34 17.42 -3.83
N GLY A 96 -0.90 17.79 -4.99
CA GLY A 96 -0.46 17.25 -6.27
C GLY A 96 -0.66 15.73 -6.33
N ALA A 97 0.38 15.01 -6.77
CA ALA A 97 0.39 13.55 -6.74
C ALA A 97 0.72 12.95 -5.36
N ASN A 98 1.01 13.79 -4.35
CA ASN A 98 1.35 13.32 -3.00
C ASN A 98 0.09 13.16 -2.15
N VAL A 99 0.13 12.10 -1.35
CA VAL A 99 -0.99 11.65 -0.53
C VAL A 99 -0.49 11.41 0.88
N LYS A 100 -1.25 11.87 1.87
CA LYS A 100 -1.08 11.53 3.28
C LYS A 100 -2.37 10.98 3.84
N PHE A 101 -2.25 9.98 4.71
CA PHE A 101 -3.34 9.41 5.47
C PHE A 101 -3.30 9.93 6.89
N TYR A 102 -4.48 10.18 7.45
CA TYR A 102 -4.67 10.52 8.85
C TYR A 102 -5.70 9.56 9.43
N LEU A 103 -5.37 8.88 10.53
CA LEU A 103 -6.38 8.21 11.34
C LEU A 103 -6.88 9.14 12.42
N LEU A 104 -8.20 9.32 12.48
CA LEU A 104 -8.82 10.18 13.49
C LEU A 104 -8.68 9.61 14.89
N SER A 105 -8.86 8.29 15.01
CA SER A 105 -8.65 7.51 16.22
C SER A 105 -7.44 6.62 16.05
N ASP A 106 -6.55 6.63 17.05
CA ASP A 106 -5.46 5.67 17.16
C ASP A 106 -5.90 4.35 17.82
N ALA A 107 -7.16 4.22 18.24
CA ALA A 107 -7.64 3.02 18.91
C ALA A 107 -7.52 1.77 18.01
N PRO A 108 -7.13 0.61 18.58
CA PRO A 108 -7.05 -0.61 17.80
C PRO A 108 -8.46 -1.15 17.53
N VAL A 109 -8.58 -2.01 16.52
CA VAL A 109 -9.82 -2.77 16.29
C VAL A 109 -10.02 -3.76 17.43
N THR A 110 -10.85 -3.39 18.42
CA THR A 110 -11.04 -4.17 19.66
C THR A 110 -11.42 -5.62 19.40
N ALA A 111 -12.30 -5.88 18.43
CA ALA A 111 -12.73 -7.24 18.09
C ALA A 111 -11.56 -8.16 17.71
N ILE A 112 -10.53 -7.62 17.04
CA ILE A 112 -9.32 -8.38 16.69
C ILE A 112 -8.48 -8.63 17.94
N THR A 113 -8.30 -7.62 18.80
CA THR A 113 -7.48 -7.75 20.02
C THR A 113 -8.03 -8.77 21.05
N LEU A 114 -9.33 -9.10 20.98
CA LEU A 114 -9.97 -10.05 21.88
C LEU A 114 -9.85 -11.52 21.43
N LEU A 115 -9.42 -11.77 20.19
CA LEU A 115 -9.20 -13.12 19.68
C LEU A 115 -8.04 -13.78 20.42
N GLN A 116 -8.16 -15.08 20.68
CA GLN A 116 -7.25 -15.80 21.58
C GLN A 116 -5.98 -16.29 20.86
N SER A 117 -6.07 -16.58 19.57
CA SER A 117 -4.96 -17.09 18.76
C SER A 117 -4.34 -15.99 17.90
N GLU A 118 -3.00 -15.93 17.85
CA GLU A 118 -2.29 -15.03 16.91
C GLU A 118 -2.69 -15.29 15.45
N THR A 119 -2.98 -16.54 15.09
CA THR A 119 -3.42 -16.89 13.73
C THR A 119 -4.81 -16.33 13.42
N GLU A 120 -5.73 -16.38 14.38
CA GLU A 120 -7.07 -15.79 14.22
C GLU A 120 -6.97 -14.26 14.12
N GLN A 121 -6.08 -13.65 14.89
CA GLN A 121 -5.81 -12.22 14.81
C GLN A 121 -5.20 -11.81 13.46
N ASP A 122 -4.21 -12.57 12.97
CA ASP A 122 -3.58 -12.36 11.67
C ASP A 122 -4.63 -12.45 10.55
N GLU A 123 -5.49 -13.46 10.58
CA GLU A 123 -6.61 -13.61 9.65
C GLU A 123 -7.58 -12.42 9.71
N ALA A 124 -8.07 -12.09 10.91
CA ALA A 124 -9.06 -11.03 11.08
C ALA A 124 -8.51 -9.68 10.62
N TYR A 125 -7.22 -9.41 10.88
CA TYR A 125 -6.58 -8.19 10.42
C TYR A 125 -6.35 -8.19 8.90
N LEU A 126 -5.98 -9.32 8.30
CA LEU A 126 -5.90 -9.43 6.83
C LEU A 126 -7.25 -9.18 6.15
N ARG A 127 -8.35 -9.67 6.74
CA ARG A 127 -9.73 -9.41 6.25
C ARG A 127 -10.06 -7.93 6.34
N HIS A 128 -9.78 -7.30 7.48
CA HIS A 128 -9.95 -5.86 7.68
C HIS A 128 -9.17 -5.03 6.64
N LEU A 129 -7.91 -5.39 6.37
CA LEU A 129 -7.10 -4.67 5.38
C LEU A 129 -7.57 -4.90 3.94
N PHE A 130 -7.81 -6.15 3.54
CA PHE A 130 -7.95 -6.49 2.12
C PHE A 130 -9.38 -6.73 1.66
N HIS A 131 -10.20 -7.41 2.47
CA HIS A 131 -11.62 -7.60 2.16
C HIS A 131 -12.38 -6.32 2.48
N ASP A 132 -12.34 -5.85 3.72
CA ASP A 132 -13.20 -4.76 4.18
C ASP A 132 -12.79 -3.41 3.59
N HIS A 133 -11.52 -3.22 3.23
CA HIS A 133 -11.01 -1.95 2.72
C HIS A 133 -10.51 -2.01 1.28
N ALA A 134 -9.42 -2.73 1.01
CA ALA A 134 -8.77 -2.70 -0.30
C ALA A 134 -9.71 -3.12 -1.44
N SER A 135 -10.54 -4.15 -1.23
CA SER A 135 -11.45 -4.65 -2.27
C SER A 135 -12.47 -3.59 -2.70
N GLN A 136 -13.00 -2.81 -1.76
CA GLN A 136 -13.94 -1.72 -2.03
C GLN A 136 -13.28 -0.60 -2.82
N VAL A 137 -12.06 -0.18 -2.43
CA VAL A 137 -11.29 0.84 -3.15
C VAL A 137 -10.97 0.37 -4.57
N ILE A 138 -10.51 -0.88 -4.72
CA ILE A 138 -10.19 -1.44 -6.03
C ILE A 138 -11.44 -1.48 -6.91
N ALA A 139 -12.57 -1.96 -6.39
CA ALA A 139 -13.82 -2.05 -7.16
C ALA A 139 -14.28 -0.67 -7.67
N ALA A 140 -14.30 0.34 -6.79
CA ALA A 140 -14.69 1.70 -7.15
C ALA A 140 -13.73 2.32 -8.18
N VAL A 141 -12.41 2.20 -7.97
CA VAL A 141 -11.42 2.76 -8.92
C VAL A 141 -11.50 2.06 -10.27
N VAL A 142 -11.65 0.74 -10.29
CA VAL A 142 -11.77 -0.04 -11.54
C VAL A 142 -13.03 0.36 -12.30
N SER A 143 -14.17 0.48 -11.60
CA SER A 143 -15.43 0.92 -12.19
C SER A 143 -15.33 2.33 -12.77
N HIS A 144 -14.65 3.25 -12.07
CA HIS A 144 -14.53 4.65 -12.47
C HIS A 144 -13.51 4.90 -13.58
N THR A 145 -12.38 4.17 -13.56
CA THR A 145 -11.22 4.48 -14.42
C THR A 145 -10.95 3.45 -15.51
N GLY A 146 -11.56 2.26 -15.43
CA GLY A 146 -11.36 1.18 -16.37
C GLY A 146 -9.97 0.51 -16.28
N VAL A 147 -9.24 0.70 -15.19
CA VAL A 147 -7.98 -0.01 -14.94
C VAL A 147 -8.23 -1.50 -14.68
N PRO A 148 -7.33 -2.41 -15.09
CA PRO A 148 -7.52 -3.84 -14.83
C PRO A 148 -7.32 -4.19 -13.35
N VAL A 149 -8.29 -4.91 -12.76
CA VAL A 149 -8.23 -5.45 -11.38
C VAL A 149 -6.90 -6.15 -11.06
N PRO A 150 -6.31 -7.00 -11.93
CA PRO A 150 -5.04 -7.65 -11.62
C PRO A 150 -3.88 -6.66 -11.38
N GLY A 151 -3.84 -5.54 -12.12
CA GLY A 151 -2.82 -4.51 -11.95
C GLY A 151 -2.88 -3.86 -10.57
N MET A 152 -4.09 -3.68 -10.04
CA MET A 152 -4.31 -3.12 -8.70
C MET A 152 -3.73 -4.05 -7.63
N TRP A 153 -4.09 -5.32 -7.66
CA TRP A 153 -3.57 -6.26 -6.68
C TRP A 153 -2.07 -6.51 -6.79
N HIS A 154 -1.51 -6.57 -8.00
CA HIS A 154 -0.06 -6.65 -8.17
C HIS A 154 0.67 -5.44 -7.58
N THR A 155 0.03 -4.27 -7.55
CA THR A 155 0.62 -3.05 -6.99
C THR A 155 0.75 -3.12 -5.47
N ILE A 156 -0.27 -3.61 -4.76
CA ILE A 156 -0.22 -3.79 -3.31
C ILE A 156 0.71 -4.97 -2.93
N ALA A 157 0.64 -6.08 -3.65
CA ALA A 157 1.51 -7.24 -3.45
C ALA A 157 3.00 -6.85 -3.60
N TYR A 158 3.31 -6.06 -4.63
CA TYR A 158 4.67 -5.55 -4.83
C TYR A 158 5.11 -4.68 -3.67
N LEU A 159 4.27 -3.73 -3.23
CA LEU A 159 4.64 -2.80 -2.18
C LEU A 159 4.95 -3.55 -0.87
N LEU A 160 4.12 -4.53 -0.51
CA LEU A 160 4.33 -5.35 0.67
C LEU A 160 5.56 -6.26 0.54
N ALA A 161 5.83 -6.84 -0.63
CA ALA A 161 7.05 -7.61 -0.86
C ALA A 161 8.33 -6.74 -0.76
N HIS A 162 8.28 -5.52 -1.29
CA HIS A 162 9.37 -4.55 -1.15
C HIS A 162 9.63 -4.19 0.32
N TRP A 163 8.58 -3.88 1.07
CA TRP A 163 8.70 -3.58 2.50
C TRP A 163 9.13 -4.78 3.34
N LYS A 164 8.69 -6.00 2.99
CA LYS A 164 9.17 -7.25 3.61
C LYS A 164 10.69 -7.32 3.58
N GLN A 165 11.32 -7.08 2.42
CA GLN A 165 12.77 -7.11 2.31
C GLN A 165 13.42 -6.09 3.26
N THR A 166 12.84 -4.89 3.39
CA THR A 166 13.33 -3.87 4.33
C THR A 166 13.16 -4.28 5.78
N TRP A 167 11.98 -4.76 6.18
CA TRP A 167 11.71 -5.17 7.56
C TRP A 167 12.55 -6.37 8.00
N LEU A 168 12.84 -7.32 7.10
CA LEU A 168 13.73 -8.43 7.40
C LEU A 168 15.17 -7.97 7.64
N ARG A 169 15.65 -6.96 6.90
CA ARG A 169 16.99 -6.39 7.10
C ARG A 169 17.11 -5.57 8.39
N GLU A 170 16.03 -4.89 8.76
CA GLU A 170 15.95 -4.08 9.97
C GLU A 170 15.50 -4.89 11.19
N SER A 171 15.32 -6.21 11.03
CA SER A 171 14.84 -7.08 12.08
C SER A 171 15.81 -7.09 13.27
N PRO A 172 15.36 -6.79 14.50
CA PRO A 172 16.23 -6.74 15.67
C PRO A 172 16.51 -8.13 16.26
N SER A 173 15.81 -9.18 15.83
CA SER A 173 15.95 -10.53 16.38
C SER A 173 15.42 -11.62 15.44
N GLU A 174 15.87 -12.85 15.62
CA GLU A 174 15.38 -14.02 14.87
C GLU A 174 13.87 -14.27 15.12
N ALA A 175 13.40 -14.02 16.34
CA ALA A 175 11.97 -14.11 16.66
C ALA A 175 11.14 -13.11 15.85
N PHE A 176 11.65 -11.88 15.65
CA PHE A 176 10.99 -10.88 14.83
C PHE A 176 11.04 -11.22 13.34
N THR A 177 12.18 -11.73 12.86
CA THR A 177 12.33 -12.27 11.51
C THR A 177 11.28 -13.35 11.24
N SER A 178 11.16 -14.32 12.15
CA SER A 178 10.20 -15.41 12.07
C SER A 178 8.76 -14.90 12.00
N ARG A 179 8.41 -13.87 12.79
CA ARG A 179 7.07 -13.25 12.73
C ARG A 179 6.78 -12.65 11.37
N ILE A 180 7.73 -11.89 10.79
CA ILE A 180 7.57 -11.32 9.45
C ILE A 180 7.35 -12.45 8.45
N GLU A 181 8.18 -13.49 8.48
CA GLU A 181 8.07 -14.60 7.53
C GLU A 181 6.75 -15.35 7.66
N GLN A 182 6.33 -15.70 8.88
CA GLN A 182 5.06 -16.38 9.15
C GLN A 182 3.86 -15.57 8.69
N TRP A 183 3.82 -14.27 8.98
CA TRP A 183 2.72 -13.40 8.55
C TRP A 183 2.63 -13.33 7.02
N PHE A 184 3.77 -13.17 6.33
CA PHE A 184 3.79 -13.15 4.88
C PHE A 184 3.49 -14.53 4.27
N GLU A 185 3.89 -15.62 4.91
CA GLU A 185 3.49 -16.96 4.50
C GLU A 185 1.96 -17.11 4.59
N TYR A 186 1.36 -16.68 5.70
CA TYR A 186 -0.10 -16.69 5.86
C TYR A 186 -0.78 -15.86 4.77
N ALA A 187 -0.37 -14.59 4.62
CA ALA A 187 -0.96 -13.66 3.65
C ALA A 187 -0.84 -14.15 2.20
N THR A 188 0.21 -14.91 1.86
CA THR A 188 0.46 -15.39 0.48
C THR A 188 -0.04 -16.80 0.20
N ARG A 189 -0.15 -17.68 1.20
CA ARG A 189 -0.52 -19.09 1.01
C ARG A 189 -1.87 -19.48 1.61
N ARG A 190 -2.33 -18.79 2.65
CA ARG A 190 -3.49 -19.19 3.45
C ARG A 190 -4.66 -18.21 3.39
N LEU A 191 -4.49 -17.08 2.72
CA LEU A 191 -5.59 -16.16 2.47
C LEU A 191 -6.56 -16.82 1.49
N GLU A 192 -7.76 -17.15 1.98
CA GLU A 192 -8.83 -17.77 1.18
C GLU A 192 -9.28 -16.82 0.07
N PRO A 193 -9.20 -17.22 -1.22
CA PRO A 193 -9.58 -16.37 -2.34
C PRO A 193 -11.01 -15.83 -2.24
N ASP A 194 -11.90 -16.57 -1.59
CA ASP A 194 -13.31 -16.19 -1.37
C ASP A 194 -13.47 -14.91 -0.54
N TRP A 195 -12.47 -14.51 0.24
CA TRP A 195 -12.45 -13.21 0.93
C TRP A 195 -12.12 -12.05 0.01
N LEU A 196 -11.80 -12.28 -1.25
CA LEU A 196 -11.46 -11.22 -2.19
C LEU A 196 -12.44 -11.33 -3.36
N PRO A 197 -13.55 -10.55 -3.33
CA PRO A 197 -14.61 -10.65 -4.31
C PRO A 197 -14.08 -10.64 -5.75
N GLY A 198 -14.53 -11.63 -6.55
CA GLY A 198 -14.13 -11.77 -7.94
C GLY A 198 -12.71 -12.29 -8.17
N ARG A 199 -12.10 -12.96 -7.18
CA ARG A 199 -10.76 -13.56 -7.31
C ARG A 199 -10.80 -15.07 -7.12
N ALA A 200 -10.40 -15.80 -8.16
CA ALA A 200 -10.24 -17.25 -8.09
C ALA A 200 -8.90 -17.69 -7.47
N VAL A 201 -7.96 -16.75 -7.29
CA VAL A 201 -6.62 -17.00 -6.74
C VAL A 201 -6.23 -15.86 -5.80
N ASN A 202 -5.51 -16.19 -4.73
CA ASN A 202 -4.96 -15.19 -3.82
C ASN A 202 -4.00 -14.27 -4.59
N PRO A 203 -4.32 -12.98 -4.76
CA PRO A 203 -3.52 -12.10 -5.59
C PRO A 203 -2.22 -11.64 -4.89
N MET A 204 -2.07 -11.94 -3.60
CA MET A 204 -0.82 -11.74 -2.85
C MET A 204 0.20 -12.87 -3.10
N SER A 205 -0.22 -14.02 -3.65
CA SER A 205 0.66 -15.18 -3.86
C SER A 205 1.63 -15.04 -5.04
N CYS A 206 1.75 -13.86 -5.64
CA CYS A 206 2.57 -13.64 -6.82
C CYS A 206 4.06 -13.48 -6.47
N THR A 207 4.94 -13.96 -7.35
CA THR A 207 6.40 -13.80 -7.24
C THR A 207 6.90 -12.62 -8.06
N PHE A 208 7.91 -11.90 -7.58
CA PHE A 208 8.50 -10.78 -8.33
C PHE A 208 9.83 -11.20 -8.93
N ARG A 209 10.09 -10.76 -10.17
CA ARG A 209 11.44 -10.82 -10.73
C ARG A 209 12.33 -9.91 -9.89
N ALA A 210 13.57 -10.30 -9.70
CA ALA A 210 14.56 -9.53 -8.97
C ALA A 210 15.85 -9.42 -9.79
N VAL A 211 16.61 -8.35 -9.58
CA VAL A 211 17.99 -8.18 -10.05
C VAL A 211 18.89 -7.92 -8.86
N GLU A 212 20.18 -8.19 -8.97
CA GLU A 212 21.13 -7.95 -7.88
C GLU A 212 21.23 -6.46 -7.54
N ASP A 213 21.37 -6.16 -6.25
CA ASP A 213 21.66 -4.81 -5.76
C ASP A 213 23.17 -4.53 -5.95
N PRO A 214 23.55 -3.53 -6.75
CA PRO A 214 24.96 -3.25 -7.06
C PRO A 214 25.74 -2.63 -5.89
N LEU A 215 25.05 -2.15 -4.86
CA LEU A 215 25.65 -1.50 -3.69
C LEU A 215 25.82 -2.46 -2.50
N HIS A 216 25.10 -3.59 -2.50
CA HIS A 216 25.04 -4.49 -1.35
C HIS A 216 24.94 -5.95 -1.79
N GLU A 217 25.98 -6.73 -1.50
CA GLU A 217 26.00 -8.17 -1.73
C GLU A 217 24.82 -8.87 -1.01
N GLY A 218 24.22 -9.85 -1.70
CA GLY A 218 23.08 -10.63 -1.18
C GLY A 218 21.74 -9.88 -1.15
N ARG A 219 21.69 -8.61 -1.58
CA ARG A 219 20.42 -7.87 -1.74
C ARG A 219 19.96 -7.90 -3.18
N SER A 220 18.66 -7.64 -3.37
CA SER A 220 18.06 -7.62 -4.69
C SER A 220 17.03 -6.50 -4.84
N ILE A 221 16.95 -5.96 -6.04
CA ILE A 221 15.98 -4.97 -6.46
C ILE A 221 14.80 -5.71 -7.09
N LEU A 222 13.63 -5.62 -6.45
CA LEU A 222 12.40 -6.20 -7.01
C LEU A 222 11.89 -5.39 -8.20
N VAL A 223 11.35 -6.10 -9.18
CA VAL A 223 10.73 -5.53 -10.38
C VAL A 223 9.22 -5.69 -10.29
N ARG A 224 8.49 -4.58 -10.42
CA ARG A 224 7.03 -4.57 -10.38
C ARG A 224 6.47 -5.42 -11.52
N ARG A 225 5.38 -6.16 -11.26
CA ARG A 225 4.61 -6.84 -12.33
C ARG A 225 3.69 -5.88 -13.09
N ALA A 226 3.16 -4.86 -12.40
CA ALA A 226 2.25 -3.89 -12.97
C ALA A 226 2.93 -2.53 -13.16
N CYS A 227 2.74 -1.92 -14.33
CA CYS A 227 3.17 -0.56 -14.59
C CYS A 227 2.23 0.44 -13.91
N CYS A 228 2.78 1.35 -13.11
CA CYS A 228 1.99 2.40 -12.46
C CYS A 228 1.64 3.59 -13.39
N MET A 229 2.09 3.55 -14.65
CA MET A 229 1.83 4.58 -15.67
C MET A 229 2.39 5.98 -15.37
N ASN A 230 3.29 6.13 -14.39
CA ASN A 230 3.95 7.41 -14.08
C ASN A 230 4.64 8.05 -15.30
N TYR A 231 5.22 7.23 -16.17
CA TYR A 231 5.91 7.66 -17.38
C TYR A 231 5.03 8.43 -18.39
N ARG A 232 3.70 8.39 -18.18
CA ARG A 232 2.72 9.06 -19.03
C ARG A 232 2.35 10.46 -18.54
N LEU A 233 2.79 10.86 -17.35
CA LEU A 233 2.60 12.22 -16.88
C LEU A 233 3.51 13.18 -17.67
N PRO A 234 3.04 14.39 -18.00
CA PRO A 234 3.87 15.39 -18.67
C PRO A 234 4.86 16.03 -17.70
N GLY A 235 5.96 16.58 -18.24
CA GLY A 235 6.86 17.48 -17.51
C GLY A 235 7.95 16.81 -16.66
N ASP A 236 8.18 15.51 -16.85
CA ASP A 236 9.27 14.77 -16.20
C ASP A 236 10.17 14.14 -17.29
N ASP A 237 11.40 14.64 -17.39
CA ASP A 237 12.39 14.18 -18.37
C ASP A 237 12.89 12.77 -18.07
N ASP A 238 12.66 12.26 -16.85
CA ASP A 238 13.09 10.92 -16.45
C ASP A 238 12.01 10.13 -15.69
N PRO A 239 10.88 9.79 -16.33
CA PRO A 239 9.64 9.53 -15.61
C PRO A 239 9.46 8.06 -15.18
N TYR A 240 10.49 7.23 -15.41
CA TYR A 240 10.55 5.81 -15.04
C TYR A 240 11.32 5.64 -13.72
N CYS A 241 10.76 4.92 -12.75
CA CYS A 241 11.51 4.53 -11.55
C CYS A 241 12.33 3.25 -11.80
N TYR A 242 13.37 3.01 -10.98
CA TYR A 242 14.20 1.79 -11.08
C TYR A 242 13.37 0.50 -10.93
N THR A 243 12.24 0.53 -10.21
CA THR A 243 11.34 -0.63 -10.04
C THR A 243 10.37 -0.86 -11.21
N CYS A 244 10.39 -0.01 -12.24
CA CYS A 244 9.43 -0.04 -13.35
C CYS A 244 9.60 -1.31 -14.22
N PRO A 245 8.53 -1.99 -14.65
CA PRO A 245 8.66 -3.17 -15.52
C PRO A 245 9.10 -2.86 -16.96
N LEU A 246 9.00 -1.60 -17.39
CA LEU A 246 9.18 -1.21 -18.80
C LEU A 246 10.64 -0.89 -19.18
N ILE A 247 11.56 -0.88 -18.21
CA ILE A 247 12.97 -0.53 -18.44
C ILE A 247 13.87 -1.76 -18.35
N THR A 248 15.00 -1.71 -19.05
CA THR A 248 16.04 -2.76 -19.03
C THR A 248 16.72 -2.84 -17.66
N ASP A 249 17.45 -3.93 -17.42
CA ASP A 249 18.21 -4.11 -16.18
C ASP A 249 19.34 -3.09 -16.05
N GLU A 250 20.01 -2.73 -17.15
CA GLU A 250 21.08 -1.73 -17.16
C GLU A 250 20.56 -0.34 -16.75
N LEU A 251 19.44 0.11 -17.33
CA LEU A 251 18.85 1.40 -16.96
C LEU A 251 18.31 1.39 -15.52
N ARG A 252 17.80 0.24 -15.06
CA ARG A 252 17.36 0.05 -13.67
C ARG A 252 18.51 0.18 -12.68
N ILE A 253 19.65 -0.44 -12.96
CA ILE A 253 20.86 -0.34 -12.13
C ILE A 253 21.36 1.10 -12.09
N LYS A 254 21.44 1.77 -13.25
CA LYS A 254 21.82 3.19 -13.32
C LYS A 254 20.94 4.06 -12.42
N LYS A 255 19.61 3.94 -12.57
CA LYS A 255 18.64 4.70 -11.77
C LYS A 255 18.69 4.38 -10.28
N PHE A 256 18.95 3.11 -9.95
CA PHE A 256 19.09 2.69 -8.57
C PHE A 256 20.30 3.34 -7.91
N LEU A 257 21.44 3.39 -8.61
CA LEU A 257 22.65 4.07 -8.15
C LEU A 257 22.39 5.58 -7.98
N GLU A 258 21.74 6.24 -8.94
CA GLU A 258 21.41 7.66 -8.86
C GLU A 258 20.48 8.01 -7.68
N SER A 259 19.57 7.11 -7.30
CA SER A 259 18.64 7.37 -6.19
C SER A 259 19.18 6.99 -4.80
N HIS A 260 20.35 6.35 -4.72
CA HIS A 260 20.96 5.87 -3.46
C HIS A 260 22.43 6.29 -3.29
N ALA A 261 22.95 7.13 -4.19
CA ALA A 261 24.20 7.88 -4.02
C ALA A 261 23.98 9.07 -3.08
#